data_AF-A0A1R3JHK0-F1
#
_entry.id   AF-A0A1R3JHK0-F1
#
_cell.length_a   1.000
_cell.length_b   1.000
_cell.length_c   1.000
_cell.angle_alpha   90.00
_cell.angle_beta   90.00
_cell.angle_gamma   90.00
#
_symmetry.space_group_name_H-M   'P 1'
#
loop_
_entity.id
_entity.type
_entity.pdbx_description
1 polymer ?
#
loop_
_entity_poly.entity_id
_entity_poly.type
_entity_poly.pdbx_seq_one_letter_code
_entity_poly.pdbx_strand_id
1 'polypeptide(L)'
;METVVTLPSKPVVGCDMIPHVRVNFKGPPTSPPRPLPPYNLAYNWYREIKKFCSVHPSELATVQCNVCANLGQTYYSCSSKCYKEAWPIHKHSHGNPSTSPNCRPSVLKYDSRQWQWVGSSEYYKPSEMDVKCILKLACVARDPVEGILLTTVNIKETDPVIPFPTLCPRCMIEFGSYQKSHINIETQSSDGFTFSVLSYNILADIYACSGKHNHCPDWALIWEYRKKNLLREIINYSADIICLQEVQSDHFDIFLESELKKEGYSARYKKKKNQMYTSNRLDASDGCAIFYRCELFKEIMKYELEFNQIEDEEKVVENLEPEERLMRLKRLQQDNVALIVILGARKPGSTDDGFQFRICVVTKLIEKLEIIAQSKIPLLICADLNSCPDRINCIPGEKDNPVGICECLKLEHSLDLACYRKIYGFSGITGKANEYTDLILHTDSLKVEGLLELVDSESVASGEGEYLPSPKWSSDHIALMAKFRVKPPSPSELALSLPQKI
;
A
#
# COMPACT_ATOMS: atom_id res chain seq x y z
N MET A 1 -28.05 -19.88 -19.09
CA MET A 1 -27.15 -19.40 -18.02
C MET A 1 -27.26 -17.89 -17.90
N GLU A 2 -26.63 -17.32 -16.89
CA GLU A 2 -26.47 -15.88 -16.72
C GLU A 2 -25.03 -15.56 -16.31
N THR A 3 -24.46 -14.52 -16.90
CA THR A 3 -23.16 -13.97 -16.51
C THR A 3 -23.41 -12.86 -15.51
N VAL A 4 -22.79 -12.95 -14.33
CA VAL A 4 -22.81 -11.94 -13.28
C VAL A 4 -21.42 -11.32 -13.21
N VAL A 5 -21.35 -10.00 -13.38
CA VAL A 5 -20.10 -9.23 -13.37
C VAL A 5 -20.10 -8.29 -12.17
N THR A 6 -19.02 -8.31 -11.41
CA THR A 6 -18.68 -7.28 -10.42
C THR A 6 -17.45 -6.54 -10.91
N LEU A 7 -17.51 -5.21 -10.97
CA LEU A 7 -16.46 -4.34 -11.47
C LEU A 7 -16.15 -3.26 -10.41
N PRO A 8 -14.87 -2.90 -10.17
CA PRO A 8 -14.54 -1.78 -9.29
C PRO A 8 -15.28 -0.51 -9.71
N SER A 9 -15.91 0.17 -8.75
CA SER A 9 -16.75 1.33 -9.02
C SER A 9 -15.95 2.48 -9.61
N LYS A 10 -14.82 2.85 -8.98
CA LYS A 10 -14.01 3.99 -9.38
C LYS A 10 -12.65 3.57 -9.98
N PRO A 11 -12.44 3.75 -11.29
CA PRO A 11 -11.17 3.46 -11.93
C PRO A 11 -10.12 4.53 -11.67
N VAL A 12 -8.88 4.09 -11.49
CA VAL A 12 -7.72 4.97 -11.25
C VAL A 12 -6.70 4.76 -12.36
N VAL A 13 -6.15 5.84 -12.90
CA VAL A 13 -5.12 5.77 -13.95
C VAL A 13 -3.97 4.85 -13.55
N GLY A 14 -3.64 3.93 -14.44
CA GLY A 14 -2.57 2.96 -14.30
C GLY A 14 -2.92 1.73 -13.45
N CYS A 15 -3.99 1.74 -12.65
CA CYS A 15 -4.42 0.59 -11.85
C CYS A 15 -5.20 -0.41 -12.72
N ASP A 16 -4.85 -1.68 -12.66
CA ASP A 16 -5.57 -2.71 -13.42
C ASP A 16 -7.00 -2.87 -12.88
N MET A 17 -7.98 -2.72 -13.75
CA MET A 17 -9.37 -3.05 -13.49
C MET A 17 -9.61 -4.51 -13.84
N ILE A 18 -9.71 -5.35 -12.81
CA ILE A 18 -9.93 -6.78 -12.98
C ILE A 18 -11.39 -7.09 -12.58
N PRO A 19 -12.31 -7.31 -13.53
CA PRO A 19 -13.68 -7.69 -13.25
C PRO A 19 -13.73 -9.10 -12.67
N HIS A 20 -14.52 -9.29 -11.62
CA HIS A 20 -14.83 -10.61 -11.11
C HIS A 20 -16.11 -11.12 -11.77
N VAL A 21 -16.00 -12.16 -12.58
CA VAL A 21 -17.08 -12.71 -13.40
C VAL A 21 -17.46 -14.12 -12.94
N ARG A 22 -18.75 -14.37 -12.72
CA ARG A 22 -19.30 -15.71 -12.47
C ARG A 22 -20.37 -16.05 -13.50
N VAL A 23 -20.45 -17.30 -13.90
CA VAL A 23 -21.52 -17.82 -14.75
C VAL A 23 -22.38 -18.77 -13.93
N ASN A 24 -23.68 -18.54 -13.89
CA ASN A 24 -24.64 -19.32 -13.12
C ASN A 24 -25.76 -19.87 -14.02
N PHE A 25 -26.49 -20.90 -13.55
CA PHE A 25 -27.77 -21.25 -14.16
C PHE A 25 -28.82 -20.16 -13.85
N LYS A 26 -29.78 -19.98 -14.77
CA LYS A 26 -30.95 -19.13 -14.51
C LYS A 26 -31.99 -19.93 -13.73
N GLY A 27 -32.52 -19.37 -12.65
CA GLY A 27 -33.54 -20.00 -11.82
C GLY A 27 -33.00 -20.61 -10.51
N PRO A 28 -33.88 -21.23 -9.69
CA PRO A 28 -33.49 -21.80 -8.41
C PRO A 28 -32.48 -22.96 -8.59
N PRO A 29 -31.58 -23.18 -7.62
CA PRO A 29 -30.62 -24.26 -7.68
C PRO A 29 -31.36 -25.60 -7.77
N THR A 30 -30.97 -26.43 -8.73
CA THR A 30 -31.46 -27.82 -8.83
C THR A 30 -30.66 -28.70 -7.87
N SER A 31 -31.33 -29.65 -7.22
CA SER A 31 -30.70 -30.70 -6.42
C SER A 31 -30.83 -32.05 -7.13
N PRO A 32 -29.74 -32.71 -7.54
CA PRO A 32 -28.34 -32.32 -7.37
C PRO A 32 -27.91 -31.17 -8.31
N PRO A 33 -26.84 -30.42 -7.96
CA PRO A 33 -26.31 -29.36 -8.80
C PRO A 33 -25.79 -29.93 -10.13
N ARG A 34 -26.30 -29.42 -11.24
CA ARG A 34 -25.82 -29.76 -12.58
C ARG A 34 -24.51 -29.00 -12.86
N PRO A 35 -23.48 -29.61 -13.46
CA PRO A 35 -22.31 -28.87 -13.92
C PRO A 35 -22.68 -27.94 -15.09
N LEU A 36 -22.05 -26.76 -15.13
CA LEU A 36 -22.16 -25.86 -16.28
C LEU A 36 -21.47 -26.50 -17.50
N PRO A 37 -21.99 -26.31 -18.72
CA PRO A 37 -21.25 -26.69 -19.92
C PRO A 37 -19.98 -25.83 -20.04
N PRO A 38 -18.96 -26.30 -20.79
CA PRO A 38 -17.78 -25.51 -21.09
C PRO A 38 -18.14 -24.15 -21.70
N TYR A 39 -17.43 -23.09 -21.29
CA TYR A 39 -17.63 -21.75 -21.83
C TYR A 39 -16.33 -20.96 -21.84
N ASN A 40 -16.21 -20.02 -22.78
CA ASN A 40 -15.21 -18.97 -22.77
C ASN A 40 -15.87 -17.62 -22.45
N LEU A 41 -15.19 -16.77 -21.68
CA LEU A 41 -15.66 -15.42 -21.41
C LEU A 41 -15.10 -14.45 -22.45
N ALA A 42 -15.98 -13.65 -23.06
CA ALA A 42 -15.60 -12.57 -23.94
C ALA A 42 -15.77 -11.23 -23.22
N TYR A 43 -14.70 -10.45 -23.15
CA TYR A 43 -14.66 -9.12 -22.56
C TYR A 43 -14.60 -8.08 -23.67
N ASN A 44 -15.38 -7.01 -23.58
CA ASN A 44 -15.31 -5.89 -24.51
C ASN A 44 -15.38 -4.59 -23.73
N TRP A 45 -14.30 -3.83 -23.79
CA TRP A 45 -14.14 -2.56 -23.10
C TRP A 45 -14.44 -1.41 -24.04
N TYR A 46 -15.17 -0.44 -23.51
CA TYR A 46 -15.51 0.79 -24.19
C TYR A 46 -15.20 1.97 -23.30
N ARG A 47 -14.77 3.05 -23.92
CA ARG A 47 -14.59 4.35 -23.30
C ARG A 47 -15.64 5.31 -23.80
N GLU A 48 -16.21 6.09 -22.89
CA GLU A 48 -17.09 7.19 -23.24
C GLU A 48 -16.35 8.23 -24.09
N ILE A 49 -16.92 8.59 -25.25
CA ILE A 49 -16.39 9.64 -26.10
C ILE A 49 -16.85 10.98 -25.54
N LYS A 50 -15.93 11.68 -24.88
CA LYS A 50 -16.17 13.06 -24.44
C LYS A 50 -16.00 14.04 -25.58
N LYS A 51 -16.93 15.00 -25.65
CA LYS A 51 -16.82 16.18 -26.51
C LYS A 51 -16.56 17.38 -25.62
N PHE A 52 -15.52 18.14 -25.95
CA PHE A 52 -15.17 19.35 -25.24
C PHE A 52 -15.81 20.56 -25.92
N CYS A 53 -16.02 21.62 -25.15
CA CYS A 53 -16.56 22.85 -25.67
C CYS A 53 -15.57 23.48 -26.66
N SER A 54 -16.07 23.88 -27.83
CA SER A 54 -15.29 24.53 -28.88
C SER A 54 -14.77 25.93 -28.48
N VAL A 55 -15.28 26.50 -27.39
CA VAL A 55 -14.90 27.83 -26.85
C VAL A 55 -14.06 27.69 -25.57
N HIS A 56 -14.39 26.73 -24.71
CA HIS A 56 -13.71 26.44 -23.45
C HIS A 56 -13.14 25.00 -23.50
N PRO A 57 -11.92 24.80 -24.00
CA PRO A 57 -11.36 23.46 -24.22
C PRO A 57 -11.27 22.59 -22.97
N SER A 58 -11.27 23.20 -21.77
CA SER A 58 -11.26 22.51 -20.48
C SER A 58 -12.64 22.00 -20.03
N GLU A 59 -13.73 22.48 -20.64
CA GLU A 59 -15.10 22.21 -20.21
C GLU A 59 -15.79 21.16 -21.09
N LEU A 60 -16.55 20.26 -20.47
CA LEU A 60 -17.34 19.26 -21.20
C LEU A 60 -18.53 19.91 -21.90
N ALA A 61 -18.77 19.50 -23.14
CA ALA A 61 -19.93 19.94 -23.88
C ALA A 61 -21.21 19.30 -23.36
N THR A 62 -22.25 20.13 -23.20
CA THR A 62 -23.62 19.69 -22.84
C THR A 62 -24.61 19.93 -23.97
N VAL A 63 -24.21 20.71 -24.97
CA VAL A 63 -25.03 21.06 -26.13
C VAL A 63 -24.23 21.00 -27.43
N GLN A 64 -24.90 20.62 -28.52
CA GLN A 64 -24.34 20.61 -29.87
C GLN A 64 -25.14 21.57 -30.76
N CYS A 65 -24.49 22.27 -31.68
CA CYS A 65 -25.22 23.06 -32.67
C CYS A 65 -26.05 22.16 -33.59
N ASN A 66 -27.35 22.42 -33.68
CA ASN A 66 -28.28 21.64 -34.51
C ASN A 66 -27.90 21.66 -36.00
N VAL A 67 -27.44 22.82 -36.49
CA VAL A 67 -27.02 22.98 -37.89
C VAL A 67 -25.76 22.16 -38.17
N CYS A 68 -24.74 22.25 -37.31
CA CYS A 68 -23.54 21.43 -37.45
C CYS A 68 -23.84 19.93 -37.38
N ALA A 69 -24.74 19.50 -36.49
CA ALA A 69 -25.15 18.11 -36.39
C ALA A 69 -25.73 17.59 -37.73
N ASN A 70 -26.59 18.40 -38.39
CA ASN A 70 -27.16 18.06 -39.70
C ASN A 70 -26.14 18.07 -40.84
N LEU A 71 -25.10 18.91 -40.74
CA LEU A 71 -24.02 19.00 -41.72
C LEU A 71 -22.89 17.99 -41.47
N GLY A 72 -23.01 17.12 -40.46
CA GLY A 72 -21.94 16.20 -40.07
C GLY A 72 -20.70 16.90 -39.46
N GLN A 73 -20.84 18.17 -39.08
CA GLN A 73 -19.78 18.97 -38.45
C GLN A 73 -19.85 18.88 -36.91
N THR A 74 -18.70 19.05 -36.27
CA THR A 74 -18.56 18.95 -34.81
C THR A 74 -18.37 20.32 -34.16
N TYR A 75 -19.47 20.98 -33.76
CA TYR A 75 -19.42 22.18 -32.91
C TYR A 75 -20.23 21.98 -31.63
N TYR A 76 -19.55 22.11 -30.51
CA TYR A 76 -20.08 21.76 -29.19
C TYR A 76 -19.86 22.90 -28.18
N SER A 77 -20.74 23.04 -27.19
CA SER A 77 -20.60 24.07 -26.16
C SER A 77 -20.91 23.54 -24.76
N CYS A 78 -20.20 24.06 -23.75
CA CYS A 78 -20.37 23.62 -22.35
C CYS A 78 -21.71 24.02 -21.74
N SER A 79 -22.39 25.01 -22.33
CA SER A 79 -23.74 25.41 -21.95
C SER A 79 -24.46 26.10 -23.11
N SER A 80 -25.78 26.20 -23.00
CA SER A 80 -26.59 27.02 -23.92
C SER A 80 -26.16 28.50 -23.89
N LYS A 81 -25.65 29.00 -22.76
CA LYS A 81 -25.14 30.37 -22.63
C LYS A 81 -23.86 30.55 -23.45
N CYS A 82 -22.88 29.68 -23.24
CA CYS A 82 -21.62 29.65 -24.00
C CYS A 82 -21.87 29.58 -25.53
N TYR A 83 -22.82 28.74 -25.96
CA TYR A 83 -23.20 28.66 -27.37
C TYR A 83 -23.75 29.99 -27.90
N LYS A 84 -24.69 30.64 -27.17
CA LYS A 84 -25.31 31.90 -27.58
C LYS A 84 -24.28 33.03 -27.68
N GLU A 85 -23.34 33.08 -26.75
CA GLU A 85 -22.25 34.06 -26.75
C GLU A 85 -21.30 33.87 -27.94
N ALA A 86 -21.01 32.62 -28.31
CA ALA A 86 -20.15 32.31 -29.46
C ALA A 86 -20.88 32.32 -30.82
N TRP A 87 -22.22 32.37 -30.82
CA TRP A 87 -23.05 32.33 -32.02
C TRP A 87 -22.71 33.38 -33.09
N PRO A 88 -22.45 34.66 -32.77
CA PRO A 88 -22.16 35.68 -33.76
C PRO A 88 -20.97 35.35 -34.65
N ILE A 89 -19.98 34.62 -34.11
CA ILE A 89 -18.79 34.18 -34.84
C ILE A 89 -19.06 32.83 -35.49
N HIS A 90 -19.57 31.86 -34.72
CA HIS A 90 -19.79 30.49 -35.17
C HIS A 90 -20.69 30.37 -36.40
N LYS A 91 -21.76 31.17 -36.52
CA LYS A 91 -22.72 31.11 -37.64
C LYS A 91 -22.07 31.23 -39.03
N HIS A 92 -20.90 31.89 -39.13
CA HIS A 92 -20.17 32.04 -40.39
C HIS A 92 -19.56 30.72 -40.89
N SER A 93 -19.39 29.72 -40.02
CA SER A 93 -18.84 28.41 -40.39
C SER A 93 -19.86 27.48 -41.06
N HIS A 94 -21.13 27.87 -41.17
CA HIS A 94 -22.20 27.04 -41.73
C HIS A 94 -22.33 27.12 -43.27
N GLY A 95 -21.49 27.89 -43.95
CA GLY A 95 -21.54 28.06 -45.41
C GLY A 95 -22.66 29.02 -45.87
N ASN A 96 -22.55 29.44 -47.14
CA ASN A 96 -23.10 30.68 -47.72
C ASN A 96 -24.53 31.09 -47.25
N PRO A 97 -24.73 32.33 -46.74
CA PRO A 97 -25.99 32.82 -46.16
C PRO A 97 -27.18 32.95 -47.13
N SER A 98 -27.00 32.61 -48.41
CA SER A 98 -27.99 32.78 -49.49
C SER A 98 -28.93 31.59 -49.70
N THR A 99 -28.72 30.44 -49.06
CA THR A 99 -29.65 29.28 -49.14
C THR A 99 -30.38 28.94 -47.83
N SER A 100 -30.10 29.64 -46.72
CA SER A 100 -30.84 29.46 -45.46
C SER A 100 -31.10 30.80 -44.77
N PRO A 101 -32.22 31.48 -45.07
CA PRO A 101 -32.58 32.79 -44.50
C PRO A 101 -32.87 32.76 -42.98
N ASN A 102 -32.69 31.62 -42.31
CA ASN A 102 -33.06 31.41 -40.92
C ASN A 102 -32.03 30.54 -40.18
N CYS A 103 -30.73 30.81 -40.35
CA CYS A 103 -29.73 30.25 -39.44
C CYS A 103 -29.91 30.90 -38.04
N ARG A 104 -30.84 30.36 -37.26
CA ARG A 104 -31.15 30.77 -35.89
C ARG A 104 -30.27 29.97 -34.93
N PRO A 105 -29.83 30.57 -33.81
CA PRO A 105 -29.12 29.82 -32.78
C PRO A 105 -30.02 28.71 -32.27
N SER A 106 -29.65 27.47 -32.59
CA SER A 106 -30.40 26.27 -32.22
C SER A 106 -29.42 25.21 -31.75
N VAL A 107 -29.67 24.71 -30.55
CA VAL A 107 -28.87 23.67 -29.91
C VAL A 107 -29.73 22.44 -29.66
N LEU A 108 -29.12 21.28 -29.82
CA LEU A 108 -29.63 20.03 -29.29
C LEU A 108 -28.94 19.79 -27.94
N LYS A 109 -29.69 19.26 -26.96
CA LYS A 109 -29.06 18.66 -25.78
C LYS A 109 -28.18 17.52 -26.27
N TYR A 110 -26.89 17.61 -25.99
CA TYR A 110 -25.95 16.57 -26.30
C TYR A 110 -25.88 15.63 -25.10
N ASP A 111 -26.65 14.54 -25.16
CA ASP A 111 -26.77 13.54 -24.08
C ASP A 111 -26.61 12.09 -24.60
N SER A 112 -26.36 11.90 -25.90
CA SER A 112 -26.08 10.57 -26.43
C SER A 112 -24.65 10.18 -26.09
N ARG A 113 -24.48 9.47 -24.97
CA ARG A 113 -23.20 8.83 -24.61
C ARG A 113 -22.74 7.93 -25.75
N GLN A 114 -21.76 8.40 -26.51
CA GLN A 114 -21.09 7.63 -27.54
C GLN A 114 -19.97 6.81 -26.93
N TRP A 115 -19.72 5.64 -27.49
CA TRP A 115 -18.76 4.68 -26.96
C TRP A 115 -17.72 4.35 -28.02
N GLN A 116 -16.45 4.44 -27.63
CA GLN A 116 -15.31 3.96 -28.43
C GLN A 116 -14.89 2.60 -27.89
N TRP A 117 -14.78 1.59 -28.74
CA TRP A 117 -14.17 0.32 -28.35
C TRP A 117 -12.67 0.52 -28.10
N VAL A 118 -12.17 0.03 -26.95
CA VAL A 118 -10.79 0.23 -26.50
C VAL A 118 -10.04 -1.08 -26.23
N GLY A 119 -10.72 -2.21 -26.24
CA GLY A 119 -10.05 -3.51 -26.13
C GLY A 119 -10.97 -4.67 -25.77
N SER A 120 -10.40 -5.86 -25.72
CA SER A 120 -11.11 -7.11 -25.37
C SER A 120 -10.38 -7.98 -24.35
N SER A 121 -9.46 -7.38 -23.59
CA SER A 121 -8.71 -8.05 -22.53
C SER A 121 -9.60 -8.36 -21.32
N GLU A 122 -9.22 -9.38 -20.54
CA GLU A 122 -9.90 -9.74 -19.29
C GLU A 122 -9.82 -8.64 -18.24
N TYR A 123 -8.84 -7.74 -18.37
CA TYR A 123 -8.65 -6.56 -17.54
C TYR A 123 -8.51 -5.30 -18.41
N TYR A 124 -8.68 -4.12 -17.81
CA TYR A 124 -8.40 -2.85 -18.47
C TYR A 124 -7.55 -1.94 -17.57
N LYS A 125 -6.50 -1.34 -18.13
CA LYS A 125 -5.64 -0.38 -17.43
C LYS A 125 -5.98 1.03 -17.89
N PRO A 126 -6.69 1.85 -17.09
CA PRO A 126 -7.00 3.21 -17.48
C PRO A 126 -5.74 4.03 -17.72
N SER A 127 -5.76 4.85 -18.76
CA SER A 127 -4.68 5.76 -19.15
C SER A 127 -5.06 7.22 -18.88
N GLU A 128 -4.11 8.14 -19.03
CA GLU A 128 -4.39 9.58 -18.93
C GLU A 128 -5.48 10.06 -19.92
N MET A 129 -5.63 9.39 -21.07
CA MET A 129 -6.70 9.69 -22.03
C MET A 129 -8.10 9.33 -21.51
N ASP A 130 -8.17 8.46 -20.51
CA ASP A 130 -9.42 7.98 -19.96
C ASP A 130 -9.91 8.87 -18.81
N VAL A 131 -9.08 9.81 -18.32
CA VAL A 131 -9.41 10.69 -17.20
C VAL A 131 -10.74 11.40 -17.43
N LYS A 132 -11.57 11.39 -16.39
CA LYS A 132 -12.97 11.81 -16.35
C LYS A 132 -13.93 10.95 -17.19
N CYS A 133 -13.48 10.05 -18.07
CA CYS A 133 -14.36 9.20 -18.90
C CYS A 133 -14.99 8.09 -18.08
N ILE A 134 -16.22 7.73 -18.43
CA ILE A 134 -16.83 6.49 -17.96
C ILE A 134 -16.28 5.34 -18.82
N LEU A 135 -15.92 4.24 -18.16
CA LEU A 135 -15.58 3.00 -18.83
C LEU A 135 -16.78 2.05 -18.77
N LYS A 136 -16.94 1.26 -19.82
CA LYS A 136 -18.02 0.26 -19.92
C LYS A 136 -17.44 -1.09 -20.32
N LEU A 137 -17.75 -2.10 -19.53
CA LEU A 137 -17.45 -3.49 -19.82
C LEU A 137 -18.73 -4.20 -20.29
N ALA A 138 -18.66 -4.82 -21.47
CA ALA A 138 -19.65 -5.79 -21.93
C ALA A 138 -19.02 -7.19 -21.87
N CYS A 139 -19.56 -8.06 -21.01
CA CYS A 139 -19.07 -9.42 -20.79
C CYS A 139 -20.14 -10.46 -21.12
N VAL A 140 -19.75 -11.55 -21.77
CA VAL A 140 -20.67 -12.64 -22.14
C VAL A 140 -19.96 -13.98 -22.17
N ALA A 141 -20.66 -15.05 -21.79
CA ALA A 141 -20.17 -16.41 -21.94
C ALA A 141 -20.55 -16.97 -23.31
N ARG A 142 -19.58 -17.61 -23.98
CA ARG A 142 -19.72 -18.18 -25.32
C ARG A 142 -19.36 -19.65 -25.33
N ASP A 143 -19.99 -20.39 -26.24
CA ASP A 143 -19.61 -21.75 -26.54
C ASP A 143 -18.16 -21.76 -27.10
N PRO A 144 -17.25 -22.60 -26.58
CA PRO A 144 -15.86 -22.62 -27.02
C PRO A 144 -15.66 -23.08 -28.47
N VAL A 145 -16.61 -23.85 -29.02
CA VAL A 145 -16.51 -24.46 -30.35
C VAL A 145 -17.25 -23.61 -31.38
N GLU A 146 -18.54 -23.37 -31.14
CA GLU A 146 -19.42 -22.68 -32.09
C GLU A 146 -19.38 -21.15 -31.93
N GLY A 147 -18.81 -20.63 -30.83
CA GLY A 147 -18.76 -19.20 -30.53
C GLY A 147 -20.12 -18.56 -30.22
N ILE A 148 -21.19 -19.35 -30.14
CA ILE A 148 -22.56 -18.91 -29.90
C ILE A 148 -22.70 -18.39 -28.46
N LEU A 149 -23.54 -17.38 -28.25
CA LEU A 149 -23.80 -16.81 -26.93
C LEU A 149 -24.56 -17.79 -26.03
N LEU A 150 -23.98 -18.14 -24.89
CA LEU A 150 -24.60 -18.99 -23.86
C LEU A 150 -25.37 -18.17 -22.82
N THR A 151 -25.06 -16.87 -22.72
CA THR A 151 -25.68 -15.91 -21.80
C THR A 151 -26.05 -14.62 -22.53
N THR A 152 -26.92 -13.83 -21.91
CA THR A 152 -27.14 -12.44 -22.29
C THR A 152 -25.90 -11.61 -21.92
N VAL A 153 -25.55 -10.63 -22.75
CA VAL A 153 -24.42 -9.73 -22.48
C VAL A 153 -24.69 -8.96 -21.20
N ASN A 154 -23.80 -9.10 -20.21
CA ASN A 154 -23.81 -8.30 -18.99
C ASN A 154 -23.02 -7.02 -19.23
N ILE A 155 -23.64 -5.87 -19.00
CA ILE A 155 -23.02 -4.56 -19.18
C ILE A 155 -22.84 -3.91 -17.81
N LYS A 156 -21.62 -3.45 -17.54
CA LYS A 156 -21.27 -2.65 -16.35
C LYS A 156 -20.56 -1.38 -16.76
N GLU A 157 -20.96 -0.27 -16.16
CA GLU A 157 -20.32 1.03 -16.30
C GLU A 157 -19.64 1.41 -14.98
N THR A 158 -18.58 2.20 -15.08
CA THR A 158 -17.81 2.70 -13.94
C THR A 158 -18.22 4.13 -13.57
N ASP A 159 -17.73 4.62 -12.44
CA ASP A 159 -17.58 6.05 -12.23
C ASP A 159 -16.53 6.63 -13.20
N PRO A 160 -16.50 7.96 -13.41
CA PRO A 160 -15.43 8.63 -14.12
C PRO A 160 -14.03 8.22 -13.62
N VAL A 161 -13.13 7.89 -14.55
CA VAL A 161 -11.72 7.61 -14.23
C VAL A 161 -11.08 8.81 -13.54
N ILE A 162 -10.43 8.58 -12.42
CA ILE A 162 -9.65 9.60 -11.70
C ILE A 162 -8.16 9.46 -11.99
N PRO A 163 -7.40 10.57 -12.03
CA PRO A 163 -5.94 10.49 -12.06
C PRO A 163 -5.45 9.76 -10.82
N PHE A 164 -4.27 9.14 -10.91
CA PHE A 164 -3.65 8.56 -9.73
C PHE A 164 -3.28 9.69 -8.75
N PRO A 165 -3.64 9.60 -7.46
CA PRO A 165 -3.37 10.69 -6.53
C PRO A 165 -1.89 11.02 -6.38
N THR A 166 -1.62 12.30 -6.09
CA THR A 166 -0.29 12.80 -5.80
C THR A 166 0.17 12.29 -4.43
N LEU A 167 1.44 11.88 -4.33
CA LEU A 167 2.04 11.57 -3.04
C LEU A 167 2.04 12.82 -2.17
N CYS A 168 1.85 12.62 -0.87
CA CYS A 168 2.16 13.61 0.15
C CYS A 168 3.42 13.13 0.89
N PRO A 169 4.62 13.44 0.38
CA PRO A 169 5.85 12.93 0.97
C PRO A 169 6.08 13.52 2.36
N ARG A 170 6.50 12.69 3.30
CA ARG A 170 6.98 13.11 4.63
C ARG A 170 8.48 13.32 4.59
N CYS A 171 8.98 14.30 5.34
CA CYS A 171 10.39 14.65 5.34
C CYS A 171 11.15 14.00 6.50
N MET A 172 12.42 13.65 6.28
CA MET A 172 13.33 13.28 7.38
C MET A 172 13.71 14.54 8.17
N ILE A 173 13.42 14.55 9.46
CA ILE A 173 13.80 15.60 10.40
C ILE A 173 15.13 15.21 11.04
N GLU A 174 16.22 15.87 10.67
CA GLU A 174 17.55 15.59 11.21
C GLU A 174 17.84 16.35 12.50
N PHE A 175 18.43 15.66 13.47
CA PHE A 175 18.86 16.20 14.76
C PHE A 175 20.33 16.61 14.67
N GLY A 176 20.61 17.82 14.18
CA GLY A 176 21.99 18.34 14.16
C GLY A 176 22.30 19.55 13.27
N SER A 177 21.34 20.08 12.50
CA SER A 177 21.61 21.08 11.45
C SER A 177 21.24 22.54 11.79
N TYR A 178 20.82 22.86 13.02
CA TYR A 178 20.50 24.25 13.40
C TYR A 178 21.71 25.17 13.68
N GLN A 179 22.94 24.66 13.56
CA GLN A 179 24.15 25.48 13.68
C GLN A 179 25.22 25.04 12.66
N LYS A 180 25.03 25.36 11.38
CA LYS A 180 26.13 25.38 10.39
C LYS A 180 25.74 26.12 9.11
N SER A 181 25.24 27.36 9.25
CA SER A 181 25.37 28.33 8.16
C SER A 181 26.78 28.93 8.22
N HIS A 182 27.54 28.73 7.14
CA HIS A 182 28.92 29.18 6.91
C HIS A 182 30.04 28.28 7.48
N ILE A 183 30.56 27.38 6.64
CA ILE A 183 31.92 27.42 6.05
C ILE A 183 32.15 26.14 5.21
N ASN A 184 32.84 26.33 4.10
CA ASN A 184 33.13 25.40 3.00
C ASN A 184 34.20 24.33 3.30
N ILE A 185 34.05 23.20 2.58
CA ILE A 185 35.08 22.38 1.91
C ILE A 185 36.05 21.54 2.76
N GLU A 186 36.07 20.24 2.43
CA GLU A 186 37.11 19.22 2.63
C GLU A 186 37.69 19.05 4.05
N THR A 187 37.03 18.18 4.81
CA THR A 187 37.71 17.36 5.82
C THR A 187 37.12 15.95 5.84
N GLN A 188 37.86 14.99 5.28
CA GLN A 188 37.77 13.59 5.71
C GLN A 188 38.17 13.55 7.19
N SER A 189 37.20 13.55 8.10
CA SER A 189 37.48 13.43 9.53
C SER A 189 36.32 12.80 10.30
N SER A 190 36.54 11.59 10.80
CA SER A 190 35.98 11.00 12.03
C SER A 190 34.46 10.87 12.24
N ASP A 191 33.61 11.08 11.23
CA ASP A 191 32.17 10.91 11.40
C ASP A 191 31.73 9.46 11.06
N GLY A 192 31.24 8.72 12.07
CA GLY A 192 30.82 7.31 11.95
C GLY A 192 29.76 7.05 10.85
N PHE A 193 29.64 5.79 10.40
CA PHE A 193 28.73 5.39 9.33
C PHE A 193 27.26 5.64 9.71
N THR A 194 26.50 6.24 8.80
CA THR A 194 25.07 6.50 8.97
C THR A 194 24.23 5.71 7.99
N PHE A 195 23.05 5.30 8.42
CA PHE A 195 22.05 4.62 7.57
C PHE A 195 20.65 4.85 8.12
N SER A 196 19.65 4.54 7.33
CA SER A 196 18.25 4.71 7.65
C SER A 196 17.48 3.40 7.61
N VAL A 197 16.47 3.29 8.47
CA VAL A 197 15.64 2.09 8.63
C VAL A 197 14.18 2.49 8.59
N LEU A 198 13.41 1.86 7.70
CA LEU A 198 11.95 1.97 7.59
C LEU A 198 11.32 0.71 8.21
N SER A 199 10.30 0.87 9.06
CA SER A 199 9.41 -0.19 9.53
C SER A 199 7.99 0.13 9.09
N TYR A 200 7.30 -0.82 8.45
CA TYR A 200 5.96 -0.57 7.94
C TYR A 200 5.11 -1.85 7.80
N ASN A 201 4.03 -1.95 8.57
CA ASN A 201 2.95 -2.90 8.30
C ASN A 201 2.14 -2.43 7.08
N ILE A 202 2.12 -3.21 6.01
CA ILE A 202 1.55 -2.82 4.71
C ILE A 202 0.12 -3.33 4.46
N LEU A 203 -0.53 -3.91 5.48
CA LEU A 203 -1.87 -4.48 5.42
C LEU A 203 -2.04 -5.54 4.32
N ALA A 204 -1.99 -6.83 4.68
CA ALA A 204 -2.15 -7.91 3.70
C ALA A 204 -3.53 -7.83 3.02
N ASP A 205 -3.62 -8.20 1.74
CA ASP A 205 -4.88 -8.09 0.98
C ASP A 205 -5.98 -9.03 1.47
N ILE A 206 -5.58 -10.19 2.01
CA ILE A 206 -6.46 -11.08 2.77
C ILE A 206 -7.16 -10.39 3.96
N TYR A 207 -6.56 -9.34 4.54
CA TYR A 207 -7.13 -8.60 5.67
C TYR A 207 -7.85 -7.32 5.25
N ALA A 208 -7.38 -6.67 4.17
CA ALA A 208 -8.03 -5.49 3.63
C ALA A 208 -9.51 -5.74 3.28
N CYS A 209 -9.82 -6.92 2.71
CA CYS A 209 -11.16 -7.30 2.26
C CYS A 209 -12.04 -7.97 3.35
N SER A 210 -11.63 -7.94 4.63
CA SER A 210 -12.32 -8.67 5.72
C SER A 210 -13.57 -7.98 6.29
N GLY A 211 -14.00 -6.85 5.71
CA GLY A 211 -15.12 -6.05 6.21
C GLY A 211 -14.80 -5.17 7.42
N LYS A 212 -13.53 -5.08 7.82
CA LYS A 212 -13.04 -4.20 8.90
C LYS A 212 -12.89 -2.74 8.46
N HIS A 213 -12.74 -2.48 7.17
CA HIS A 213 -12.41 -1.16 6.62
C HIS A 213 -13.58 -0.53 5.84
N ASN A 214 -14.82 -0.72 6.29
CA ASN A 214 -16.01 -0.26 5.57
C ASN A 214 -16.11 1.27 5.42
N HIS A 215 -15.32 2.03 6.18
CA HIS A 215 -15.17 3.48 6.03
C HIS A 215 -14.35 3.87 4.81
N CYS A 216 -13.44 3.00 4.37
CA CYS A 216 -12.60 3.24 3.20
C CYS A 216 -13.34 2.77 1.95
N PRO A 217 -13.40 3.57 0.87
CA PRO A 217 -14.10 3.16 -0.33
C PRO A 217 -13.43 1.94 -0.97
N ASP A 218 -14.23 0.98 -1.44
CA ASP A 218 -13.75 -0.32 -1.96
C ASP A 218 -12.62 -0.18 -3.00
N TRP A 219 -12.71 0.82 -3.88
CA TRP A 219 -11.70 1.07 -4.93
C TRP A 219 -10.32 1.45 -4.37
N ALA A 220 -10.24 1.99 -3.16
CA ALA A 220 -8.99 2.31 -2.49
C ALA A 220 -8.43 1.13 -1.68
N LEU A 221 -9.27 0.13 -1.38
CA LEU A 221 -8.88 -1.10 -0.69
C LEU A 221 -8.31 -2.17 -1.63
N ILE A 222 -8.64 -2.13 -2.93
CA ILE A 222 -8.13 -3.12 -3.88
C ILE A 222 -6.60 -3.08 -3.97
N TRP A 223 -5.98 -4.27 -4.01
CA TRP A 223 -4.52 -4.41 -4.11
C TRP A 223 -3.91 -3.64 -5.28
N GLU A 224 -4.55 -3.62 -6.45
CA GLU A 224 -4.04 -2.95 -7.65
C GLU A 224 -3.82 -1.44 -7.44
N TYR A 225 -4.63 -0.82 -6.58
CA TYR A 225 -4.45 0.56 -6.15
C TYR A 225 -3.40 0.67 -5.05
N ARG A 226 -3.58 -0.09 -3.95
CA ARG A 226 -2.72 -0.01 -2.76
C ARG A 226 -1.26 -0.29 -3.10
N LYS A 227 -0.95 -1.32 -3.89
CA LYS A 227 0.42 -1.72 -4.22
C LYS A 227 1.22 -0.62 -4.90
N LYS A 228 0.57 0.19 -5.74
CA LYS A 228 1.21 1.31 -6.42
C LYS A 228 1.50 2.46 -5.47
N ASN A 229 0.57 2.76 -4.58
CA ASN A 229 0.75 3.83 -3.60
C ASN A 229 1.80 3.44 -2.55
N LEU A 230 1.73 2.21 -2.02
CA LEU A 230 2.72 1.62 -1.11
C LEU A 230 4.12 1.65 -1.71
N LEU A 231 4.30 1.15 -2.95
CA LEU A 231 5.60 1.13 -3.61
C LEU A 231 6.16 2.56 -3.77
N ARG A 232 5.33 3.49 -4.25
CA ARG A 232 5.71 4.89 -4.41
C ARG A 232 6.12 5.53 -3.08
N GLU A 233 5.40 5.26 -2.00
CA GLU A 233 5.71 5.74 -0.66
C GLU A 233 7.05 5.17 -0.16
N ILE A 234 7.22 3.84 -0.23
CA ILE A 234 8.44 3.14 0.22
C ILE A 234 9.68 3.63 -0.54
N ILE A 235 9.60 3.74 -1.87
CA ILE A 235 10.71 4.22 -2.70
C ILE A 235 11.04 5.68 -2.39
N ASN A 236 10.02 6.53 -2.22
CA ASN A 236 10.21 7.95 -1.94
C ASN A 236 10.96 8.19 -0.62
N TYR A 237 10.75 7.35 0.40
CA TYR A 237 11.51 7.44 1.64
C TYR A 237 12.98 7.07 1.48
N SER A 238 13.33 6.27 0.46
CA SER A 238 14.71 5.90 0.13
C SER A 238 15.51 5.35 1.33
N ALA A 239 14.87 4.53 2.16
CA ALA A 239 15.50 3.95 3.35
C ALA A 239 16.60 2.94 3.00
N ASP A 240 17.66 2.84 3.79
CA ASP A 240 18.76 1.91 3.49
C ASP A 240 18.41 0.46 3.85
N ILE A 241 17.57 0.29 4.86
CA ILE A 241 16.97 -0.97 5.31
C ILE A 241 15.46 -0.77 5.42
N ILE A 242 14.66 -1.71 4.90
CA ILE A 242 13.20 -1.67 4.95
C ILE A 242 12.70 -2.96 5.60
N CYS A 243 11.93 -2.85 6.67
CA CYS A 243 11.26 -3.94 7.36
C CYS A 243 9.76 -3.83 7.13
N LEU A 244 9.15 -4.82 6.48
CA LEU A 244 7.72 -4.85 6.20
C LEU A 244 7.03 -5.99 6.95
N GLN A 245 5.86 -5.71 7.53
CA GLN A 245 4.96 -6.67 8.14
C GLN A 245 3.67 -6.83 7.29
N GLU A 246 2.93 -7.91 7.51
CA GLU A 246 1.73 -8.29 6.74
C GLU A 246 1.94 -8.34 5.21
N VAL A 247 3.10 -8.85 4.80
CA VAL A 247 3.42 -9.02 3.38
C VAL A 247 2.79 -10.30 2.86
N GLN A 248 1.77 -10.21 2.02
CA GLN A 248 1.16 -11.39 1.37
C GLN A 248 2.17 -12.09 0.43
N SER A 249 2.22 -13.42 0.44
CA SER A 249 3.29 -14.17 -0.24
C SER A 249 3.34 -13.97 -1.76
N ASP A 250 2.20 -14.06 -2.45
CA ASP A 250 2.12 -13.84 -3.89
C ASP A 250 2.47 -12.39 -4.27
N HIS A 251 2.15 -11.43 -3.41
CA HIS A 251 2.49 -10.03 -3.60
C HIS A 251 4.00 -9.76 -3.41
N PHE A 252 4.66 -10.51 -2.52
CA PHE A 252 6.12 -10.49 -2.42
C PHE A 252 6.76 -11.01 -3.71
N ASP A 253 6.40 -12.24 -4.10
CA ASP A 253 7.03 -12.96 -5.22
C ASP A 253 6.81 -12.27 -6.58
N ILE A 254 5.59 -11.77 -6.82
CA ILE A 254 5.20 -11.24 -8.14
C ILE A 254 5.53 -9.74 -8.27
N PHE A 255 5.58 -9.00 -7.16
CA PHE A 255 5.62 -7.54 -7.19
C PHE A 255 6.73 -6.93 -6.33
N LEU A 256 6.68 -7.05 -5.00
CA LEU A 256 7.57 -6.26 -4.12
C LEU A 256 9.05 -6.57 -4.34
N GLU A 257 9.42 -7.86 -4.43
CA GLU A 257 10.83 -8.23 -4.64
C GLU A 257 11.37 -7.70 -5.96
N SER A 258 10.60 -7.87 -7.05
CA SER A 258 10.98 -7.42 -8.38
C SER A 258 11.13 -5.89 -8.47
N GLU A 259 10.17 -5.14 -7.93
CA GLU A 259 10.19 -3.68 -8.00
C GLU A 259 11.29 -3.06 -7.11
N LEU A 260 11.46 -3.53 -5.87
CA LEU A 260 12.53 -3.01 -5.00
C LEU A 260 13.92 -3.47 -5.46
N LYS A 261 14.04 -4.59 -6.16
CA LYS A 261 15.30 -4.99 -6.79
C LYS A 261 15.76 -4.01 -7.87
N LYS A 262 14.83 -3.41 -8.63
CA LYS A 262 15.15 -2.35 -9.62
C LYS A 262 15.74 -1.12 -8.94
N GLU A 263 15.33 -0.84 -7.70
CA GLU A 263 15.86 0.22 -6.84
C GLU A 263 17.14 -0.20 -6.07
N GLY A 264 17.75 -1.34 -6.41
CA GLY A 264 19.03 -1.77 -5.85
C GLY A 264 18.95 -2.49 -4.50
N TYR A 265 17.78 -2.94 -4.09
CA TYR A 265 17.61 -3.72 -2.85
C TYR A 265 17.80 -5.23 -3.07
N SER A 266 18.35 -5.90 -2.07
CA SER A 266 18.17 -7.34 -1.86
C SER A 266 17.10 -7.57 -0.81
N ALA A 267 16.43 -8.72 -0.85
CA ALA A 267 15.30 -9.03 0.01
C ALA A 267 15.45 -10.39 0.72
N ARG A 268 14.87 -10.50 1.91
CA ARG A 268 14.55 -11.76 2.58
C ARG A 268 13.12 -11.72 3.05
N TYR A 269 12.42 -12.85 2.90
CA TYR A 269 11.01 -12.98 3.23
C TYR A 269 10.78 -14.23 4.06
N LYS A 270 9.93 -14.12 5.08
CA LYS A 270 9.44 -15.23 5.87
C LYS A 270 7.91 -15.25 5.84
N LYS A 271 7.36 -16.22 5.10
CA LYS A 271 5.94 -16.55 5.07
C LYS A 271 5.49 -17.21 6.38
N LYS A 272 4.30 -16.88 6.87
CA LYS A 272 3.62 -17.61 7.96
C LYS A 272 3.14 -18.98 7.46
N LYS A 273 3.22 -20.01 8.31
CA LYS A 273 2.81 -21.38 7.92
C LYS A 273 1.31 -21.67 7.97
N ASN A 274 0.46 -20.65 8.06
CA ASN A 274 -0.95 -20.88 8.40
C ASN A 274 -1.78 -21.39 7.21
N GLN A 275 -2.31 -22.61 7.33
CA GLN A 275 -3.31 -23.20 6.43
C GLN A 275 -4.71 -22.66 6.76
N MET A 276 -5.00 -21.40 6.43
CA MET A 276 -6.40 -21.01 6.33
C MET A 276 -6.97 -21.60 5.05
N TYR A 277 -7.76 -22.66 5.17
CA TYR A 277 -8.68 -23.14 4.12
C TYR A 277 -9.80 -22.11 3.89
N THR A 278 -9.46 -20.87 3.54
CA THR A 278 -10.43 -19.94 2.98
C THR A 278 -10.61 -20.36 1.53
N SER A 279 -11.71 -21.07 1.28
CA SER A 279 -12.19 -21.49 -0.03
C SER A 279 -11.94 -20.41 -1.09
N ASN A 280 -11.00 -20.70 -1.99
CA ASN A 280 -10.65 -20.04 -3.27
C ASN A 280 -9.27 -19.37 -3.41
N ARG A 281 -8.42 -19.27 -2.37
CA ARG A 281 -7.00 -18.88 -2.54
C ARG A 281 -6.09 -19.73 -1.64
N LEU A 282 -5.79 -20.95 -2.09
CA LEU A 282 -5.08 -21.99 -1.31
C LEU A 282 -3.68 -21.59 -0.82
N ASP A 283 -3.08 -20.50 -1.32
CA ASP A 283 -1.70 -20.11 -1.01
C ASP A 283 -1.51 -18.67 -0.48
N ALA A 284 -2.57 -17.89 -0.26
CA ALA A 284 -2.46 -16.50 0.19
C ALA A 284 -2.29 -16.42 1.73
N SER A 285 -1.06 -16.53 2.20
CA SER A 285 -0.69 -16.24 3.59
C SER A 285 0.31 -15.09 3.62
N ASP A 286 0.24 -14.27 4.66
CA ASP A 286 1.14 -13.16 4.88
C ASP A 286 2.43 -13.56 5.62
N GLY A 287 3.30 -12.58 5.86
CA GLY A 287 4.63 -12.79 6.39
C GLY A 287 5.33 -11.47 6.66
N CYS A 288 6.64 -11.53 6.88
CA CYS A 288 7.48 -10.36 7.06
C CYS A 288 8.67 -10.38 6.08
N ALA A 289 9.11 -9.19 5.67
CA ALA A 289 10.21 -9.03 4.73
C ALA A 289 11.24 -8.01 5.24
N ILE A 290 12.52 -8.27 4.99
CA ILE A 290 13.60 -7.31 5.18
C ILE A 290 14.26 -7.05 3.82
N PHE A 291 14.32 -5.79 3.42
CA PHE A 291 15.07 -5.32 2.26
C PHE A 291 16.25 -4.48 2.70
N TYR A 292 17.36 -4.52 1.96
CA TYR A 292 18.55 -3.72 2.25
C TYR A 292 19.30 -3.34 0.96
N ARG A 293 19.85 -2.12 0.92
CA ARG A 293 20.62 -1.59 -0.22
C ARG A 293 21.86 -2.45 -0.47
N CYS A 294 21.97 -3.06 -1.65
CA CYS A 294 23.09 -3.94 -2.01
C CYS A 294 24.45 -3.23 -2.02
N GLU A 295 24.45 -1.92 -2.26
CA GLU A 295 25.67 -1.11 -2.31
C GLU A 295 26.23 -0.81 -0.90
N LEU A 296 25.37 -0.79 0.12
CA LEU A 296 25.73 -0.49 1.50
C LEU A 296 25.92 -1.77 2.33
N PHE A 297 25.12 -2.81 2.07
CA PHE A 297 25.06 -4.00 2.90
C PHE A 297 25.24 -5.30 2.11
N LYS A 298 25.83 -6.30 2.76
CA LYS A 298 25.86 -7.70 2.32
C LYS A 298 25.29 -8.57 3.42
N GLU A 299 24.37 -9.47 3.08
CA GLU A 299 23.90 -10.45 4.06
C GLU A 299 25.05 -11.37 4.47
N ILE A 300 25.21 -11.55 5.79
CA ILE A 300 26.14 -12.50 6.39
C ILE A 300 25.39 -13.76 6.81
N MET A 301 24.24 -13.60 7.46
CA MET A 301 23.46 -14.71 8.00
C MET A 301 21.99 -14.31 8.14
N LYS A 302 21.10 -15.31 8.08
CA LYS A 302 19.68 -15.14 8.38
C LYS A 302 19.19 -16.24 9.31
N TYR A 303 18.19 -15.90 10.13
CA TYR A 303 17.44 -16.86 10.93
C TYR A 303 15.95 -16.62 10.71
N GLU A 304 15.24 -17.71 10.49
CA GLU A 304 13.80 -17.72 10.30
C GLU A 304 13.19 -18.44 11.48
N LEU A 305 12.39 -17.72 12.25
CA LEU A 305 11.77 -18.25 13.45
C LEU A 305 10.27 -18.39 13.22
N GLU A 306 9.74 -19.50 13.72
CA GLU A 306 8.33 -19.81 13.73
C GLU A 306 7.93 -20.11 15.17
N PHE A 307 6.92 -19.39 15.65
CA PHE A 307 6.37 -19.56 16.98
C PHE A 307 5.09 -20.38 16.85
N ASN A 308 5.17 -21.68 17.16
CA ASN A 308 3.97 -22.50 17.31
C ASN A 308 3.36 -22.26 18.69
N GLN A 309 2.77 -21.08 18.91
CA GLN A 309 2.16 -20.74 20.20
C GLN A 309 0.83 -21.47 20.47
N ILE A 310 0.32 -22.24 19.50
CA ILE A 310 -0.99 -22.90 19.60
C ILE A 310 -0.93 -24.13 20.52
N GLU A 311 0.14 -24.93 20.47
CA GLU A 311 0.20 -26.20 21.23
C GLU A 311 0.39 -25.98 22.74
N ASP A 312 1.09 -24.91 23.15
CA ASP A 312 1.33 -24.60 24.57
C ASP A 312 0.22 -23.72 25.20
N GLU A 313 -0.46 -22.85 24.43
CA GLU A 313 -1.49 -21.93 24.97
C GLU A 313 -2.95 -22.43 24.83
N GLU A 314 -3.25 -23.44 24.02
CA GLU A 314 -4.64 -23.97 23.91
C GLU A 314 -5.22 -24.37 25.28
N LYS A 315 -4.40 -24.92 26.17
CA LYS A 315 -4.78 -25.30 27.54
C LYS A 315 -5.08 -24.11 28.45
N VAL A 316 -4.52 -22.94 28.17
CA VAL A 316 -4.73 -21.69 28.94
C VAL A 316 -5.93 -20.93 28.39
N VAL A 317 -6.16 -21.02 27.07
CA VAL A 317 -7.21 -20.32 26.34
C VAL A 317 -8.59 -20.99 26.49
N GLU A 318 -8.64 -22.29 26.83
CA GLU A 318 -9.90 -23.00 27.08
C GLU A 318 -10.74 -22.43 28.24
N ASN A 319 -10.10 -21.77 29.21
CA ASN A 319 -10.74 -21.19 30.39
C ASN A 319 -11.16 -19.71 30.21
N LEU A 320 -10.96 -19.13 29.02
CA LEU A 320 -11.34 -17.75 28.72
C LEU A 320 -12.74 -17.67 28.14
N GLU A 321 -13.41 -16.54 28.38
CA GLU A 321 -14.70 -16.24 27.77
C GLU A 321 -14.61 -16.28 26.23
N PRO A 322 -15.67 -16.68 25.49
CA PRO A 322 -15.60 -16.92 24.05
C PRO A 322 -15.04 -15.75 23.21
N GLU A 323 -15.33 -14.51 23.60
CA GLU A 323 -14.82 -13.31 22.92
C GLU A 323 -13.33 -13.07 23.18
N GLU A 324 -12.88 -13.23 24.43
CA GLU A 324 -11.46 -13.14 24.82
C GLU A 324 -10.64 -14.27 24.21
N ARG A 325 -11.19 -15.48 24.20
CA ARG A 325 -10.63 -16.65 23.52
C ARG A 325 -10.46 -16.39 22.02
N LEU A 326 -11.49 -15.85 21.35
CA LEU A 326 -11.40 -15.53 19.92
C LEU A 326 -10.38 -14.42 19.65
N MET A 327 -10.31 -13.38 20.48
CA MET A 327 -9.32 -12.31 20.35
C MET A 327 -7.89 -12.83 20.59
N ARG A 328 -7.70 -13.68 21.60
CA ARG A 328 -6.38 -14.25 21.94
C ARG A 328 -5.92 -15.25 20.88
N LEU A 329 -6.79 -16.13 20.39
CA LEU A 329 -6.49 -17.01 19.26
C LEU A 329 -6.15 -16.21 17.99
N LYS A 330 -6.88 -15.12 17.71
CA LYS A 330 -6.54 -14.21 16.60
C LYS A 330 -5.15 -13.59 16.75
N ARG A 331 -4.78 -13.12 17.95
CA ARG A 331 -3.43 -12.58 18.23
C ARG A 331 -2.32 -13.63 18.05
N LEU A 332 -2.50 -14.82 18.62
CA LEU A 332 -1.56 -15.94 18.48
C LEU A 332 -1.38 -16.38 17.01
N GLN A 333 -2.44 -16.25 16.20
CA GLN A 333 -2.42 -16.57 14.77
C GLN A 333 -1.86 -15.44 13.89
N GLN A 334 -1.95 -14.18 14.34
CA GLN A 334 -1.41 -13.03 13.62
C GLN A 334 0.12 -12.92 13.77
N ASP A 335 0.74 -13.50 14.82
CA ASP A 335 2.14 -13.20 15.16
C ASP A 335 3.05 -14.43 15.30
N ASN A 336 3.03 -15.36 14.35
CA ASN A 336 3.77 -16.62 14.49
C ASN A 336 5.12 -16.69 13.77
N VAL A 337 5.64 -15.60 13.19
CA VAL A 337 6.96 -15.62 12.54
C VAL A 337 7.82 -14.43 12.93
N ALA A 338 9.14 -14.63 12.87
CA ALA A 338 10.10 -13.56 12.88
C ALA A 338 11.24 -13.85 11.90
N LEU A 339 11.79 -12.77 11.34
CA LEU A 339 12.93 -12.80 10.46
C LEU A 339 14.05 -12.00 11.10
N ILE A 340 15.22 -12.64 11.23
CA ILE A 340 16.45 -12.02 11.72
C ILE A 340 17.46 -12.05 10.58
N VAL A 341 18.06 -10.91 10.25
CA VAL A 341 19.13 -10.80 9.25
C VAL A 341 20.32 -10.06 9.84
N ILE A 342 21.51 -10.65 9.71
CA ILE A 342 22.78 -10.02 10.05
C ILE A 342 23.40 -9.46 8.78
N LEU A 343 23.53 -8.14 8.73
CA LEU A 343 24.07 -7.38 7.61
C LEU A 343 25.49 -6.90 7.91
N GLY A 344 26.40 -7.11 6.98
CA GLY A 344 27.74 -6.52 6.98
C GLY A 344 27.77 -5.25 6.14
N ALA A 345 28.20 -4.13 6.73
CA ALA A 345 28.35 -2.89 5.99
C ALA A 345 29.62 -2.89 5.14
N ARG A 346 29.48 -2.51 3.88
CA ARG A 346 30.56 -2.44 2.91
C ARG A 346 31.43 -1.22 3.17
N LYS A 347 32.73 -1.37 3.03
CA LYS A 347 33.66 -0.23 3.03
C LYS A 347 33.56 0.50 1.69
N PRO A 348 33.39 1.84 1.67
CA PRO A 348 33.38 2.59 0.42
C PRO A 348 34.69 2.38 -0.36
N GLY A 349 34.59 1.96 -1.62
CA GLY A 349 35.74 1.86 -2.53
C GLY A 349 36.70 0.68 -2.31
N SER A 350 36.42 -0.27 -1.41
CA SER A 350 37.26 -1.47 -1.24
C SER A 350 36.69 -2.69 -1.97
N THR A 351 37.54 -3.45 -2.64
CA THR A 351 37.23 -4.79 -3.19
C THR A 351 37.45 -5.93 -2.19
N ASP A 352 37.82 -5.59 -0.95
CA ASP A 352 38.03 -6.54 0.14
C ASP A 352 36.67 -7.04 0.70
N ASP A 353 36.60 -8.31 1.09
CA ASP A 353 35.41 -8.93 1.69
C ASP A 353 35.21 -8.52 3.17
N GLY A 354 36.10 -7.70 3.72
CA GLY A 354 36.05 -7.18 5.08
C GLY A 354 34.97 -6.11 5.30
N PHE A 355 34.05 -6.36 6.24
CA PHE A 355 32.99 -5.42 6.63
C PHE A 355 33.49 -4.30 7.56
N GLN A 356 32.91 -3.10 7.45
CA GLN A 356 33.19 -1.99 8.36
C GLN A 356 32.60 -2.24 9.76
N PHE A 357 31.39 -2.82 9.80
CA PHE A 357 30.71 -3.28 11.01
C PHE A 357 29.59 -4.26 10.60
N ARG A 358 28.93 -4.87 11.59
CA ARG A 358 27.75 -5.72 11.40
C ARG A 358 26.54 -5.12 12.11
N ILE A 359 25.34 -5.37 11.61
CA ILE A 359 24.06 -4.99 12.25
C ILE A 359 23.14 -6.21 12.21
N CYS A 360 22.44 -6.46 13.31
CA CYS A 360 21.34 -7.42 13.37
C CYS A 360 20.01 -6.69 13.25
N VAL A 361 19.19 -7.08 12.29
CA VAL A 361 17.85 -6.53 12.05
C VAL A 361 16.81 -7.61 12.30
N VAL A 362 15.78 -7.29 13.07
CA VAL A 362 14.73 -8.23 13.48
C VAL A 362 13.35 -7.63 13.22
N THR A 363 12.43 -8.41 12.65
CA THR A 363 11.06 -7.96 12.35
C THR A 363 10.05 -8.10 13.50
N LYS A 364 10.49 -8.61 14.66
CA LYS A 364 9.63 -8.90 15.82
C LYS A 364 10.43 -8.91 17.13
N LEU A 365 9.81 -8.58 18.25
CA LEU A 365 10.38 -8.82 19.58
C LEU A 365 10.35 -10.31 19.93
N ILE A 366 11.47 -10.86 20.40
CA ILE A 366 11.64 -12.30 20.68
C ILE A 366 12.45 -12.49 21.95
N GLU A 367 12.00 -13.37 22.85
CA GLU A 367 12.67 -13.68 24.13
C GLU A 367 14.09 -14.24 23.94
N LYS A 368 14.37 -14.92 22.82
CA LYS A 368 15.68 -15.52 22.50
C LYS A 368 16.73 -14.56 21.94
N LEU A 369 16.45 -13.26 21.85
CA LEU A 369 17.42 -12.28 21.31
C LEU A 369 18.65 -12.08 22.21
N GLU A 370 18.62 -12.54 23.46
CA GLU A 370 19.75 -12.47 24.38
C GLU A 370 21.01 -13.15 23.83
N ILE A 371 20.87 -14.25 23.08
CA ILE A 371 21.99 -14.95 22.42
C ILE A 371 22.67 -14.04 21.39
N ILE A 372 21.89 -13.26 20.63
CA ILE A 372 22.42 -12.32 19.64
C ILE A 372 23.05 -11.12 20.32
N ALA A 373 22.41 -10.61 21.38
CA ALA A 373 22.91 -9.47 22.11
C ALA A 373 24.25 -9.72 22.80
N GLN A 374 24.47 -10.95 23.30
CA GLN A 374 25.77 -11.39 23.80
C GLN A 374 26.88 -11.31 22.75
N SER A 375 26.53 -11.29 21.46
CA SER A 375 27.49 -11.13 20.34
C SER A 375 27.95 -9.68 20.16
N LYS A 376 27.48 -8.72 20.97
CA LYS A 376 27.81 -7.27 20.91
C LYS A 376 27.57 -6.59 19.55
N ILE A 377 26.78 -7.22 18.69
CA ILE A 377 26.42 -6.67 17.39
C ILE A 377 25.30 -5.62 17.62
N PRO A 378 25.39 -4.42 17.04
CA PRO A 378 24.28 -3.47 17.00
C PRO A 378 22.98 -4.13 16.56
N LEU A 379 21.93 -4.00 17.37
CA LEU A 379 20.63 -4.66 17.17
C LEU A 379 19.56 -3.62 16.90
N LEU A 380 18.75 -3.87 15.87
CA LEU A 380 17.56 -3.12 15.48
C LEU A 380 16.37 -4.06 15.43
N ILE A 381 15.28 -3.68 16.09
CA ILE A 381 14.02 -4.44 16.10
C ILE A 381 12.93 -3.53 15.53
N CYS A 382 12.38 -3.92 14.39
CA CYS A 382 11.28 -3.26 13.70
C CYS A 382 10.03 -4.13 13.86
N ALA A 383 9.18 -3.83 14.83
CA ALA A 383 8.10 -4.72 15.23
C ALA A 383 6.75 -4.02 15.27
N ASP A 384 5.73 -4.73 14.78
CA ASP A 384 4.33 -4.48 15.14
C ASP A 384 3.99 -5.40 16.31
N LEU A 385 3.65 -4.81 17.46
CA LEU A 385 3.47 -5.53 18.72
C LEU A 385 2.01 -5.88 19.04
N ASN A 386 1.06 -5.49 18.19
CA ASN A 386 -0.37 -5.74 18.38
C ASN A 386 -0.90 -5.39 19.79
N SER A 387 -0.23 -4.48 20.51
CA SER A 387 -0.56 -4.05 21.88
C SER A 387 0.04 -2.69 22.21
N CYS A 388 -0.66 -1.89 23.05
CA CYS A 388 -0.16 -0.59 23.51
C CYS A 388 1.16 -0.73 24.30
N PRO A 389 2.20 0.09 24.01
CA PRO A 389 3.47 0.10 24.71
C PRO A 389 3.39 0.56 26.17
N ASP A 390 2.25 1.12 26.63
CA ASP A 390 2.01 1.38 28.06
C ASP A 390 2.09 0.09 28.90
N ARG A 391 2.02 -1.07 28.24
CA ARG A 391 2.22 -2.39 28.82
C ARG A 391 3.61 -2.97 28.51
N ILE A 392 4.61 -2.18 28.13
CA ILE A 392 5.97 -2.69 27.92
C ILE A 392 6.87 -2.00 28.93
N ASN A 393 7.19 -2.73 30.00
CA ASN A 393 8.17 -2.31 31.00
C ASN A 393 9.54 -2.10 30.33
N CYS A 394 9.85 -0.88 29.91
CA CYS A 394 11.22 -0.46 29.68
C CYS A 394 11.88 -0.30 31.06
N ILE A 395 12.90 -1.12 31.37
CA ILE A 395 13.64 -1.08 32.66
C ILE A 395 15.04 -0.47 32.39
N PRO A 396 15.75 0.17 33.35
CA PRO A 396 15.50 1.48 33.97
C PRO A 396 16.73 2.44 33.88
N GLY A 397 16.47 3.74 33.83
CA GLY A 397 17.41 4.79 34.20
C GLY A 397 16.73 5.80 35.12
N GLU A 398 16.64 5.48 36.42
CA GLU A 398 16.05 6.37 37.43
C GLU A 398 16.86 7.67 37.56
N LYS A 399 16.24 8.79 37.17
CA LYS A 399 16.26 10.05 37.94
C LYS A 399 15.21 11.09 37.58
N ASP A 400 14.46 10.93 36.48
CA ASP A 400 13.36 11.85 36.13
C ASP A 400 12.04 11.09 35.90
N ASN A 401 11.33 10.75 36.98
CA ASN A 401 10.02 10.09 36.92
C ASN A 401 8.93 10.95 37.60
N PRO A 402 8.25 11.84 36.86
CA PRO A 402 7.18 12.65 37.43
C PRO A 402 5.78 11.99 37.37
N VAL A 403 5.59 10.77 36.84
CA VAL A 403 4.22 10.22 36.65
C VAL A 403 4.03 8.72 36.96
N GLY A 404 5.05 7.97 37.39
CA GLY A 404 4.84 6.66 38.06
C GLY A 404 4.16 5.58 37.20
N ILE A 405 4.55 5.43 35.93
CA ILE A 405 3.91 4.52 34.95
C ILE A 405 4.84 3.33 34.62
N CYS A 406 5.34 2.59 35.61
CA CYS A 406 6.24 1.43 35.38
C CYS A 406 5.76 0.14 36.07
N GLU A 407 4.46 -0.04 36.26
CA GLU A 407 3.89 -1.28 36.77
C GLU A 407 2.79 -1.76 35.81
N CYS A 408 3.12 -2.66 34.88
CA CYS A 408 2.28 -3.80 34.44
C CYS A 408 2.63 -4.33 33.03
N LEU A 409 3.71 -5.13 32.92
CA LEU A 409 3.81 -6.43 32.23
C LEU A 409 5.29 -6.86 32.30
N LYS A 410 5.57 -8.00 32.92
CA LYS A 410 6.93 -8.55 33.02
C LYS A 410 7.32 -9.28 31.73
N LEU A 411 7.82 -8.53 30.74
CA LEU A 411 8.76 -9.08 29.74
C LEU A 411 10.15 -8.69 30.24
N GLU A 412 10.81 -9.59 30.97
CA GLU A 412 12.20 -9.39 31.38
C GLU A 412 13.09 -9.68 30.17
N HIS A 413 13.76 -8.67 29.61
CA HIS A 413 14.86 -8.87 28.67
C HIS A 413 16.11 -8.14 29.16
N SER A 414 17.28 -8.78 29.05
CA SER A 414 18.55 -8.27 29.56
C SER A 414 19.19 -7.14 28.71
N LEU A 415 18.41 -6.50 27.82
CA LEU A 415 18.87 -5.53 26.82
C LEU A 415 18.54 -4.10 27.21
N ASP A 416 19.55 -3.24 27.25
CA ASP A 416 19.41 -1.79 27.31
C ASP A 416 18.96 -1.30 25.92
N LEU A 417 17.63 -1.24 25.72
CA LEU A 417 17.02 -0.81 24.47
C LEU A 417 16.43 0.57 24.64
N ALA A 418 16.88 1.52 23.82
CA ALA A 418 16.22 2.80 23.69
C ALA A 418 14.97 2.63 22.80
N CYS A 419 13.83 3.11 23.29
CA CYS A 419 12.58 3.17 22.56
C CYS A 419 12.36 4.58 22.03
N TYR A 420 12.18 4.74 20.71
CA TYR A 420 11.67 6.01 20.21
C TYR A 420 10.14 6.06 20.41
N ARG A 421 9.70 6.91 21.34
CA ARG A 421 8.30 7.21 21.62
C ARG A 421 8.04 8.69 21.31
N LYS A 422 7.13 8.98 20.39
CA LYS A 422 6.51 10.30 20.31
C LYS A 422 5.00 10.16 20.28
N ILE A 423 4.39 10.66 21.35
CA ILE A 423 2.97 10.59 21.67
C ILE A 423 2.19 11.32 20.57
N TYR A 424 1.33 10.63 19.85
CA TYR A 424 0.25 11.30 19.15
C TYR A 424 -0.78 11.72 20.20
N GLY A 425 -0.92 13.02 20.45
CA GLY A 425 -2.06 13.55 21.20
C GLY A 425 -3.30 13.56 20.31
N PHE A 426 -3.90 12.41 20.02
CA PHE A 426 -5.19 12.35 19.34
C PHE A 426 -6.31 12.63 20.35
N SER A 427 -6.56 13.91 20.65
CA SER A 427 -7.82 14.30 21.27
C SER A 427 -8.91 14.40 20.19
N GLY A 428 -9.70 13.34 20.02
CA GLY A 428 -11.06 13.52 19.49
C GLY A 428 -11.49 12.81 18.21
N ILE A 429 -11.03 11.58 17.92
CA ILE A 429 -11.72 10.71 16.94
C ILE A 429 -11.98 9.35 17.59
N THR A 430 -13.23 9.15 17.99
CA THR A 430 -13.71 7.96 18.69
C THR A 430 -14.05 6.86 17.70
N GLY A 431 -13.26 5.78 17.70
CA GLY A 431 -13.57 4.58 16.92
C GLY A 431 -12.59 3.43 17.13
N LYS A 432 -12.48 2.92 18.36
CA LYS A 432 -11.70 1.74 18.80
C LYS A 432 -10.17 1.85 18.68
N ALA A 433 -9.54 2.23 19.80
CA ALA A 433 -8.19 1.83 20.22
C ALA A 433 -7.10 1.85 19.13
N ASN A 434 -6.70 3.04 18.69
CA ASN A 434 -5.37 3.23 18.09
C ASN A 434 -4.31 3.14 19.21
N GLU A 435 -4.10 1.92 19.70
CA GLU A 435 -2.97 1.56 20.56
C GLU A 435 -1.72 1.51 19.67
N TYR A 436 -0.63 2.18 20.09
CA TYR A 436 0.57 2.40 19.27
C TYR A 436 1.41 1.13 19.12
N THR A 437 1.11 0.26 18.16
CA THR A 437 1.74 -1.07 18.14
C THR A 437 3.09 -1.13 17.43
N ASP A 438 3.39 -0.19 16.52
CA ASP A 438 4.65 -0.18 15.76
C ASP A 438 5.81 0.50 16.51
N LEU A 439 6.96 -0.17 16.58
CA LEU A 439 8.18 0.35 17.20
C LEU A 439 9.44 0.04 16.40
N ILE A 440 10.41 0.96 16.48
CA ILE A 440 11.82 0.71 16.12
C ILE A 440 12.64 0.78 17.42
N LEU A 441 13.07 -0.37 17.92
CA LEU A 441 13.95 -0.48 19.09
C LEU A 441 15.39 -0.67 18.64
N HIS A 442 16.34 -0.12 19.40
CA HIS A 442 17.75 -0.28 19.09
C HIS A 442 18.61 -0.37 20.34
N THR A 443 19.79 -0.97 20.21
CA THR A 443 20.81 -0.96 21.28
C THR A 443 21.61 0.34 21.29
N ASP A 444 22.27 0.60 22.41
CA ASP A 444 23.11 1.78 22.65
C ASP A 444 24.29 1.96 21.71
N SER A 445 24.66 0.94 20.93
CA SER A 445 25.70 1.07 19.91
C SER A 445 25.25 1.90 18.69
N LEU A 446 23.96 2.25 18.62
CA LEU A 446 23.37 3.12 17.60
C LEU A 446 22.92 4.43 18.22
N LYS A 447 23.25 5.54 17.55
CA LYS A 447 22.77 6.89 17.90
C LYS A 447 21.74 7.34 16.86
N VAL A 448 20.60 7.84 17.30
CA VAL A 448 19.58 8.43 16.41
C VAL A 448 20.03 9.82 15.95
N GLU A 449 20.03 10.05 14.63
CA GLU A 449 20.43 11.32 13.99
C GLU A 449 19.28 11.98 13.24
N GLY A 450 18.15 11.29 13.03
CA GLY A 450 16.99 11.89 12.39
C GLY A 450 15.81 10.93 12.36
N LEU A 451 14.62 11.49 12.15
CA LEU A 451 13.36 10.76 12.17
C LEU A 451 12.42 11.25 11.09
N LEU A 452 11.69 10.33 10.49
CA LEU A 452 10.64 10.69 9.54
C LEU A 452 9.54 11.46 10.27
N GLU A 453 9.15 12.56 9.65
CA GLU A 453 8.04 13.41 10.07
C GLU A 453 6.79 12.56 10.37
N LEU A 454 6.07 12.94 11.42
CA LEU A 454 4.81 12.30 11.79
C LEU A 454 3.68 12.87 10.92
N VAL A 455 2.66 12.07 10.68
CA VAL A 455 1.48 12.55 9.96
C VAL A 455 0.70 13.50 10.87
N ASP A 456 0.43 14.70 10.39
CA ASP A 456 -0.41 15.68 11.09
C ASP A 456 -1.85 15.15 11.21
N SER A 457 -2.45 15.27 12.40
CA SER A 457 -3.79 14.76 12.72
C SER A 457 -4.86 15.42 11.84
N GLU A 458 -4.72 16.71 11.52
CA GLU A 458 -5.62 17.39 10.60
C GLU A 458 -5.45 16.86 9.16
N SER A 459 -4.24 16.45 8.76
CA SER A 459 -3.99 15.87 7.43
C SER A 459 -4.50 14.44 7.24
N VAL A 460 -4.75 13.71 8.34
CA VAL A 460 -5.49 12.44 8.37
C VAL A 460 -6.99 12.72 8.35
N ALA A 461 -7.47 13.66 9.18
CA ALA A 461 -8.89 13.98 9.32
C ALA A 461 -9.50 14.76 8.15
N SER A 462 -8.71 15.52 7.39
CA SER A 462 -9.16 16.36 6.25
C SER A 462 -9.22 15.62 4.90
N GLY A 463 -8.75 14.37 4.83
CA GLY A 463 -9.03 13.48 3.69
C GLY A 463 -10.47 12.98 3.76
N GLU A 464 -10.98 12.36 2.70
CA GLU A 464 -12.31 11.69 2.68
C GLU A 464 -12.40 10.48 3.64
N GLY A 465 -11.70 10.48 4.78
CA GLY A 465 -11.77 9.46 5.82
C GLY A 465 -11.03 9.91 7.08
N GLU A 466 -11.75 9.99 8.20
CA GLU A 466 -11.22 10.21 9.55
C GLU A 466 -10.34 9.03 10.06
N TYR A 467 -10.18 7.99 9.24
CA TYR A 467 -9.63 6.68 9.61
C TYR A 467 -8.70 6.12 8.53
N LEU A 468 -7.79 5.22 8.92
CA LEU A 468 -6.93 4.46 8.04
C LEU A 468 -7.51 3.04 7.80
N PRO A 469 -7.25 2.39 6.65
CA PRO A 469 -6.70 2.98 5.42
C PRO A 469 -7.69 3.97 4.79
N SER A 470 -7.22 4.73 3.80
CA SER A 470 -8.01 5.73 3.08
C SER A 470 -7.55 5.82 1.62
N PRO A 471 -8.22 6.60 0.75
CA PRO A 471 -7.69 6.90 -0.59
C PRO A 471 -6.24 7.43 -0.56
N LYS A 472 -5.84 8.15 0.49
CA LYS A 472 -4.49 8.69 0.62
C LYS A 472 -3.50 7.68 1.19
N TRP A 473 -3.94 6.86 2.14
CA TRP A 473 -3.10 5.94 2.93
C TRP A 473 -3.48 4.49 2.69
N SER A 474 -2.55 3.69 2.17
CA SER A 474 -2.85 2.33 1.69
C SER A 474 -2.68 1.21 2.73
N SER A 475 -2.40 1.58 3.98
CA SER A 475 -2.37 0.69 5.15
C SER A 475 -3.18 1.34 6.28
N ASP A 476 -3.68 0.53 7.20
CA ASP A 476 -4.19 0.95 8.51
C ASP A 476 -3.06 1.39 9.47
N HIS A 477 -1.80 1.11 9.11
CA HIS A 477 -0.61 1.57 9.83
C HIS A 477 0.08 2.74 9.09
N ILE A 478 0.95 3.45 9.81
CA ILE A 478 1.79 4.52 9.27
C ILE A 478 3.25 4.09 9.33
N ALA A 479 3.98 4.28 8.22
CA ALA A 479 5.40 4.01 8.15
C ALA A 479 6.20 4.78 9.22
N LEU A 480 7.10 4.08 9.92
CA LEU A 480 8.09 4.67 10.83
C LEU A 480 9.46 4.59 10.19
N MET A 481 10.24 5.67 10.26
CA MET A 481 11.61 5.63 9.76
C MET A 481 12.54 6.47 10.63
N ALA A 482 13.75 5.95 10.83
CA ALA A 482 14.78 6.59 11.64
C ALA A 482 16.14 6.50 10.93
N LYS A 483 16.95 7.55 11.10
CA LYS A 483 18.35 7.60 10.66
C LYS A 483 19.24 7.38 11.87
N PHE A 484 20.16 6.44 11.74
CA PHE A 484 21.08 6.00 12.78
C PHE A 484 22.52 6.29 12.37
N ARG A 485 23.36 6.50 13.38
CA ARG A 485 24.82 6.51 13.29
C ARG A 485 25.36 5.38 14.14
N VAL A 486 26.23 4.57 13.54
CA VAL A 486 26.94 3.50 14.26
C VAL A 486 28.06 4.11 15.09
N LYS A 487 28.07 3.83 16.40
CA LYS A 487 29.21 4.18 17.25
C LYS A 487 30.41 3.31 16.83
N PRO A 488 31.64 3.85 16.75
CA PRO A 488 32.80 3.08 16.31
C PRO A 488 32.96 1.80 17.16
N PRO A 489 33.03 0.61 16.55
CA PRO A 489 33.19 -0.64 17.29
C PRO A 489 34.58 -0.70 17.93
N SER A 490 34.68 -1.35 19.09
CA SER A 490 35.99 -1.69 19.65
C SER A 490 36.65 -2.78 18.79
N PRO A 491 38.00 -2.82 18.62
CA PRO A 491 38.69 -3.81 17.78
C PRO A 491 38.35 -5.28 18.13
N SER A 492 37.95 -5.56 19.37
CA SER A 492 37.49 -6.88 19.83
C SER A 492 36.11 -7.30 19.30
N GLU A 493 35.24 -6.37 18.91
CA GLU A 493 33.86 -6.67 18.47
C GLU A 493 33.79 -7.21 17.04
N LEU A 494 34.76 -6.84 16.19
CA LEU A 494 34.84 -7.32 14.81
C LEU A 494 35.29 -8.80 14.71
N ALA A 495 35.87 -9.35 15.78
CA ALA A 495 36.42 -10.70 15.85
C ALA A 495 35.44 -11.75 16.45
N LEU A 496 34.24 -11.34 16.88
CA LEU A 496 33.29 -12.25 17.52
C LEU A 496 32.62 -13.20 16.51
N SER A 497 32.58 -14.49 16.88
CA SER A 497 31.90 -15.53 16.11
C SER A 497 30.38 -15.39 16.24
N LEU A 498 29.66 -15.48 15.12
CA LEU A 498 28.21 -15.49 15.12
C LEU A 498 27.66 -16.80 15.72
N PRO A 499 26.55 -16.76 16.47
CA PRO A 499 25.92 -17.96 17.00
C PRO A 499 25.42 -18.84 15.84
N GLN A 500 25.79 -20.12 15.83
CA GLN A 500 25.37 -21.03 14.75
C GLN A 500 23.87 -21.38 14.81
N LYS A 501 23.20 -21.17 15.95
CA LYS A 501 21.78 -21.40 16.19
C LYS A 501 21.21 -20.37 17.18
N ILE A 502 19.93 -20.03 17.03
CA ILE A 502 19.14 -19.13 17.89
C ILE A 502 17.88 -19.87 18.33
#